data_AF-W2CQU7-F1
#
_entry.id   AF-W2CQU7-F1
#
_cell.length_a   1.000
_cell.length_b   1.000
_cell.length_c   1.000
_cell.angle_alpha   90.00
_cell.angle_beta   90.00
_cell.angle_gamma   90.00
#
_symmetry.space_group_name_H-M   'P 1'
#
loop_
_entity.id
_entity.type
_entity.pdbx_description
1 polymer ?
#
loop_
_entity_poly.entity_id
_entity_poly.type
_entity_poly.pdbx_seq_one_letter_code
_entity_poly.pdbx_strand_id
1 'polypeptide(L)'
;MEAISYLRNIVAHHSRVWSRNMVKRPMEIKKPKGTWLSRPLPEAGQKKPYFIITAMLYLCNAIHTGETYKQKILALIKKNPEIPIFRLGFLDHWEDEPIWCK
;
A
#
# COMPACT_ATOMS: atom_id res chain seq x y z
N MET A 1 6.10 -10.85 -5.62
CA MET A 1 7.34 -10.12 -5.25
C MET A 1 7.70 -9.03 -6.25
N GLU A 2 7.60 -9.25 -7.56
CA GLU A 2 8.00 -8.25 -8.58
C GLU A 2 7.45 -6.84 -8.38
N ALA A 3 6.19 -6.67 -8.00
CA ALA A 3 5.58 -5.35 -7.81
C ALA A 3 6.23 -4.54 -6.67
N ILE A 4 6.64 -5.21 -5.59
CA ILE A 4 7.33 -4.56 -4.45
C ILE A 4 8.73 -4.15 -4.89
N SER A 5 9.46 -5.04 -5.57
CA SER A 5 10.80 -4.73 -6.13
C SER A 5 10.74 -3.59 -7.13
N TYR A 6 9.70 -3.55 -7.97
CA TYR A 6 9.45 -2.47 -8.92
C TYR A 6 9.27 -1.12 -8.21
N LEU A 7 8.41 -1.07 -7.19
CA LEU A 7 8.21 0.15 -6.38
C LEU A 7 9.51 0.58 -5.70
N ARG A 8 10.27 -0.36 -5.11
CA ARG A 8 11.57 -0.08 -4.50
C ARG A 8 12.54 0.52 -5.50
N ASN A 9 12.61 0.00 -6.72
CA ASN A 9 13.51 0.48 -7.75
C ASN A 9 13.17 1.92 -8.16
N ILE A 10 11.88 2.25 -8.31
CA ILE A 10 11.46 3.65 -8.57
C ILE A 10 11.98 4.59 -7.47
N VAL A 11 11.82 4.20 -6.21
CA VAL A 11 12.30 4.99 -5.06
C VAL A 11 13.83 5.12 -5.07
N ALA A 12 14.56 4.04 -5.35
CA ALA A 12 16.02 4.04 -5.42
C ALA A 12 16.57 4.93 -6.54
N HIS A 13 15.84 5.06 -7.64
CA HIS A 13 16.16 6.00 -8.72
C HIS A 13 15.63 7.42 -8.46
N HIS A 14 15.21 7.74 -7.22
CA HIS A 14 14.60 9.01 -6.82
C HIS A 14 13.45 9.46 -7.73
N SER A 15 12.81 8.50 -8.39
CA SER A 15 11.74 8.76 -9.33
C SER A 15 10.45 9.04 -8.57
N ARG A 16 9.62 9.92 -9.15
CA ARG A 16 8.33 10.28 -8.56
C ARG A 16 7.39 9.07 -8.51
N VAL A 17 6.86 8.80 -7.32
CA VAL A 17 5.94 7.68 -7.05
C VAL A 17 4.47 8.11 -7.11
N TRP A 18 4.15 9.34 -6.71
CA TRP A 18 2.78 9.85 -6.74
C TRP A 18 2.31 10.18 -8.16
N SER A 19 1.00 10.07 -8.39
CA SER A 19 0.35 10.27 -9.69
C SER A 19 0.87 9.36 -10.81
N ARG A 20 1.46 8.21 -10.47
CA ARG A 20 1.95 7.22 -11.42
C ARG A 20 1.10 5.95 -11.38
N ASN A 21 0.77 5.42 -12.55
CA ASN A 21 0.23 4.07 -12.65
C ASN A 21 1.39 3.06 -12.66
N MET A 22 1.32 2.10 -11.75
CA MET A 22 2.29 1.02 -11.61
C MET A 22 2.04 -0.01 -12.72
N VAL A 23 3.07 -0.30 -13.50
CA VAL A 23 3.02 -1.33 -14.55
C VAL A 23 2.95 -2.72 -13.91
N LYS A 24 3.75 -2.94 -12.87
CA LYS A 24 3.75 -4.16 -12.08
C LYS A 24 2.84 -3.96 -10.86
N ARG A 25 1.85 -4.85 -10.71
CA ARG A 25 0.91 -4.85 -9.58
C ARG A 25 0.84 -6.23 -8.90
N PRO A 26 0.55 -6.29 -7.59
CA PRO A 26 0.24 -7.55 -6.93
C PRO A 26 -0.92 -8.25 -7.62
N MET A 27 -0.95 -9.58 -7.54
CA MET A 27 -2.14 -10.34 -7.92
C MET A 27 -3.23 -10.09 -6.89
N GLU A 28 -4.48 -10.02 -7.35
CA GLU A 28 -5.62 -9.90 -6.45
C GLU A 28 -5.74 -11.14 -5.55
N ILE A 29 -5.80 -10.91 -4.24
CA ILE A 29 -5.91 -11.97 -3.24
C ILE A 29 -7.39 -12.33 -3.09
N LYS A 30 -7.84 -13.36 -3.82
CA LYS A 30 -9.25 -13.79 -3.79
C LYS A 30 -9.67 -14.44 -2.46
N LYS A 31 -8.72 -15.02 -1.72
CA LYS A 31 -8.96 -15.74 -0.45
C LYS A 31 -7.83 -15.43 0.54
N PRO A 32 -7.82 -14.25 1.18
CA PRO A 32 -6.79 -13.90 2.15
C PRO A 32 -6.91 -14.81 3.38
N LYS A 33 -5.77 -15.31 3.88
CA LYS A 33 -5.70 -16.12 5.12
C LYS A 33 -5.64 -15.26 6.38
N GLY A 34 -5.25 -13.99 6.25
CA GLY A 34 -5.15 -13.02 7.34
C GLY A 34 -5.91 -11.74 7.03
N THR A 35 -5.74 -10.73 7.88
CA THR A 35 -6.38 -9.42 7.74
C THR A 35 -6.02 -8.75 6.42
N TRP A 36 -7.03 -8.44 5.62
CA TRP A 36 -6.89 -7.84 4.29
C TRP A 36 -7.93 -6.74 4.08
N LEU A 37 -7.98 -6.16 2.88
CA LEU A 37 -9.00 -5.20 2.48
C LEU A 37 -10.39 -5.84 2.53
N SER A 38 -11.35 -5.11 3.07
CA SER A 38 -12.77 -5.47 3.11
C SER A 38 -13.44 -5.25 1.76
N ARG A 39 -13.01 -4.22 1.03
CA ARG A 39 -13.57 -3.85 -0.29
C ARG A 39 -12.53 -4.12 -1.38
N PRO A 40 -12.90 -4.81 -2.48
CA PRO A 40 -12.00 -4.98 -3.60
C PRO A 40 -11.72 -3.63 -4.25
N LEU A 41 -10.46 -3.40 -4.64
CA LEU A 41 -10.07 -2.17 -5.31
C LEU A 41 -10.54 -2.19 -6.78
N PRO A 42 -11.07 -1.06 -7.30
CA PRO A 42 -11.31 -0.93 -8.72
C PRO A 42 -10.00 -1.04 -9.50
N GLU A 43 -10.06 -1.36 -10.80
CA GLU A 43 -8.87 -1.59 -11.62
C GLU A 43 -7.86 -0.43 -11.57
N ALA A 44 -8.37 0.81 -11.53
CA ALA A 44 -7.57 2.01 -11.38
C ALA A 44 -6.79 2.05 -10.04
N GLY A 45 -7.42 1.61 -8.95
CA GLY A 45 -6.81 1.53 -7.61
C GLY A 45 -5.74 0.43 -7.52
N GLN A 46 -5.94 -0.69 -8.22
CA GLN A 46 -4.96 -1.77 -8.29
C GLN A 46 -3.66 -1.36 -9.00
N LYS A 47 -3.68 -0.29 -9.80
CA LYS A 47 -2.50 0.29 -10.46
C LYS A 47 -1.81 1.37 -9.62
N LYS A 48 -2.26 1.62 -8.38
CA LYS A 48 -1.67 2.65 -7.51
C LYS A 48 -0.64 2.07 -6.54
N PRO A 49 0.35 2.88 -6.11
CA PRO A 49 1.30 2.50 -5.05
C PRO A 49 0.63 1.93 -3.79
N TYR A 50 -0.54 2.47 -3.41
CA TYR A 50 -1.36 1.98 -2.30
C TYR A 50 -1.53 0.46 -2.30
N PHE A 51 -1.84 -0.15 -3.45
CA PHE A 51 -2.08 -1.58 -3.52
C PHE A 51 -0.80 -2.39 -3.27
N ILE A 52 0.34 -1.90 -3.77
CA ILE A 52 1.66 -2.51 -3.52
C ILE A 52 2.04 -2.40 -2.04
N ILE A 53 1.85 -1.23 -1.43
CA ILE A 53 2.16 -0.98 -0.03
C ILE A 53 1.27 -1.85 0.88
N THR A 54 -0.02 -1.93 0.59
CA THR A 54 -0.98 -2.78 1.31
C THR A 54 -0.59 -4.27 1.19
N ALA A 55 -0.20 -4.73 -0.01
CA ALA A 55 0.27 -6.09 -0.20
C ALA A 55 1.58 -6.38 0.55
N MET A 56 2.51 -5.42 0.60
CA MET A 56 3.73 -5.53 1.40
C MET A 56 3.38 -5.64 2.90
N LEU A 57 2.47 -4.80 3.40
CA LEU A 57 2.03 -4.84 4.79
C LEU A 57 1.40 -6.19 5.15
N TYR A 58 0.58 -6.76 4.25
CA TYR A 58 0.01 -8.10 4.43
C TYR A 58 1.08 -9.20 4.53
N LEU A 59 2.14 -9.13 3.72
CA LEU A 59 3.27 -10.04 3.85
C LEU A 59 4.01 -9.85 5.18
N CYS A 60 4.18 -8.60 5.63
CA CYS A 60 4.77 -8.33 6.95
C CYS A 60 3.91 -8.87 8.10
N ASN A 61 2.58 -8.82 7.99
CA ASN A 61 1.66 -9.42 8.96
C ASN A 61 1.86 -10.94 9.05
N ALA A 62 2.09 -11.62 7.92
CA ALA A 62 2.33 -13.06 7.90
C ALA A 62 3.63 -13.49 8.60
N ILE A 63 4.58 -12.57 8.80
CA ILE A 63 5.84 -12.81 9.53
C ILE A 63 5.89 -12.07 10.88
N HIS A 64 4.74 -11.68 11.43
CA HIS A 64 4.60 -11.00 12.73
C HIS A 64 5.32 -9.64 12.86
N THR A 65 5.64 -8.96 11.76
CA THR A 65 6.27 -7.62 11.77
C THR A 65 5.35 -6.50 11.27
N GLY A 66 4.14 -6.83 10.82
CA GLY A 66 3.27 -5.87 10.14
C GLY A 66 2.80 -4.72 11.03
N GLU A 67 2.55 -4.92 12.32
CA GLU A 67 2.15 -3.82 13.22
C GLU A 67 3.21 -2.72 13.31
N THR A 68 4.48 -3.09 13.45
CA THR A 68 5.61 -2.16 13.47
C THR A 68 5.71 -1.35 12.18
N TYR A 69 5.55 -1.99 11.02
CA TYR A 69 5.61 -1.29 9.73
C TYR A 69 4.38 -0.43 9.49
N LYS A 70 3.19 -0.90 9.88
CA LYS A 70 1.95 -0.11 9.82
C LYS A 70 2.12 1.19 10.60
N GLN A 71 2.56 1.12 11.86
CA GLN A 71 2.80 2.30 12.69
C GLN A 71 3.82 3.26 12.08
N LYS A 72 4.91 2.75 11.51
CA LYS A 72 5.91 3.59 10.80
C LYS A 72 5.29 4.29 9.59
N ILE A 73 4.48 3.60 8.78
CA ILE A 73 3.80 4.20 7.62
C ILE A 73 2.83 5.28 8.08
N LEU A 74 1.99 5.00 9.08
CA LEU A 74 1.05 5.98 9.62
C LEU A 74 1.76 7.20 10.21
N ALA A 75 2.86 7.00 10.94
CA ALA A 75 3.67 8.08 11.47
C ALA A 75 4.30 8.94 10.36
N LEU A 76 4.76 8.32 9.26
CA LEU A 76 5.28 9.05 8.10
C LEU A 76 4.18 9.88 7.42
N ILE A 77 2.98 9.33 7.25
CA ILE A 77 1.86 10.08 6.68
C ILE A 77 1.51 11.28 7.57
N LYS A 78 1.39 11.07 8.89
CA LYS A 78 1.08 12.13 9.87
C LYS A 78 2.18 13.21 9.94
N LYS A 79 3.44 12.83 9.78
CA LYS A 79 4.58 13.76 9.81
C LYS A 79 4.66 14.66 8.59
N ASN A 80 4.07 14.27 7.46
CA ASN A 80 4.17 14.98 6.19
C ASN A 80 2.77 15.28 5.61
N PRO A 81 1.94 16.11 6.29
CA PRO A 81 0.58 16.42 5.87
C PRO A 81 0.48 17.13 4.51
N GLU A 82 1.57 17.77 4.07
CA GLU A 82 1.68 18.41 2.75
C GLU A 82 1.73 17.40 1.60
N ILE A 83 2.01 16.13 1.88
CA ILE A 83 2.06 15.09 0.86
C ILE A 83 0.64 14.59 0.55
N PRO A 84 0.13 14.78 -0.67
CA PRO A 84 -1.21 14.35 -1.04
C PRO A 84 -1.27 12.82 -1.23
N ILE A 85 -1.48 12.08 -0.14
CA ILE A 85 -1.50 10.59 -0.15
C ILE A 85 -2.57 10.01 -1.07
N PHE A 86 -3.65 10.74 -1.37
CA PHE A 86 -4.63 10.33 -2.38
C PHE A 86 -4.01 10.12 -3.76
N ARG A 87 -2.93 10.84 -4.10
CA ARG A 87 -2.17 10.64 -5.36
C ARG A 87 -1.36 9.35 -5.38
N LEU A 88 -1.14 8.74 -4.21
CA LEU A 88 -0.57 7.40 -4.06
C LEU A 88 -1.65 6.31 -4.06
N GLY A 89 -2.94 6.69 -4.05
CA GLY A 89 -4.08 5.77 -4.05
C GLY A 89 -4.71 5.52 -2.68
N PHE A 90 -4.31 6.25 -1.64
CA PHE A 90 -5.02 6.28 -0.35
C PHE A 90 -6.29 7.12 -0.51
N LEU A 91 -7.39 6.49 -0.93
CA LEU A 91 -8.69 7.12 -1.16
C LEU A 91 -9.47 7.27 0.15
N ASP A 92 -10.62 7.94 0.10
CA ASP A 92 -11.48 8.13 1.27
C ASP A 92 -11.72 6.81 2.03
N HIS A 93 -11.70 6.89 3.36
CA HIS A 93 -11.90 5.74 4.26
C HIS A 93 -10.86 4.63 4.17
N TRP A 94 -9.67 4.87 3.57
CA TRP A 94 -8.59 3.88 3.55
C TRP A 94 -8.15 3.43 4.94
N GLU A 95 -8.26 4.32 5.93
CA GLU A 95 -7.95 4.07 7.34
C GLU A 95 -8.96 3.16 8.04
N ASP A 96 -10.17 3.03 7.49
CA ASP A 96 -11.23 2.14 7.99
C ASP A 96 -11.07 0.69 7.46
N GLU A 97 -10.17 0.47 6.50
CA GLU A 97 -9.95 -0.87 5.95
C GLU A 97 -9.28 -1.78 7.00
N PRO A 98 -9.66 -3.08 7.12
CA PRO A 98 -9.22 -3.95 8.22
C PRO A 98 -7.70 -4.04 8.43
N ILE A 99 -6.94 -3.94 7.33
CA ILE A 99 -5.48 -4.00 7.38
C ILE A 99 -4.83 -2.71 7.91
N TRP A 100 -5.54 -1.58 7.81
CA TRP A 100 -5.12 -0.25 8.26
C TRP A 100 -5.76 0.15 9.58
N CYS A 101 -7.01 -0.26 9.84
CA CYS A 101 -7.71 0.06 11.07
C CYS A 101 -7.12 -0.76 12.24
N LYS A 102 -6.47 -0.05 13.17
CA LYS A 102 -6.05 -0.52 14.50
C LYS A 102 -5.27 0.60 15.17
#